data_AF-A0A952LS18-F1
#
_entry.id   AF-A0A952LS18-F1
#
_cell.length_a   1.000
_cell.length_b   1.000
_cell.length_c   1.000
_cell.angle_alpha   90.00
_cell.angle_beta   90.00
_cell.angle_gamma   90.00
#
_symmetry.space_group_name_H-M   'P 1'
#
loop_
_entity.id
_entity.type
_entity.pdbx_description
1 polymer ?
#
loop_
_entity_poly.entity_id
_entity_poly.type
_entity_poly.pdbx_seq_one_letter_code
_entity_poly.pdbx_strand_id
1 'polypeptide(L)' 'VVKANLGKFSPGKYAVTAFYDKNSNGKLDTNMLKIPKEMIGVSNNVKPKFGPPKWGDVSFDLGDSDKTIEFSLGKPE' A
#
# COMPACT_ATOMS: atom_id res chain seq x y z
N VAL A 1 -3.97 2.16 11.22
CA VAL A 1 -3.40 3.19 10.32
C VAL A 1 -1.90 2.95 10.25
N VAL A 2 -1.30 3.09 9.07
CA VAL A 2 0.15 2.95 8.84
C VAL A 2 0.72 4.33 8.57
N LYS A 3 1.83 4.66 9.24
CA LYS A 3 2.66 5.83 8.95
C LYS A 3 3.99 5.35 8.42
N ALA A 4 4.30 5.68 7.17
CA ALA A 4 5.57 5.35 6.54
C ALA A 4 6.38 6.62 6.35
N ASN A 5 7.55 6.68 6.99
CA ASN A 5 8.53 7.73 6.77
C ASN A 5 9.46 7.31 5.62
N LEU A 6 9.44 8.08 4.54
CA LEU A 6 10.34 7.93 3.42
C LEU A 6 11.42 8.98 3.60
N GLY A 7 12.62 8.54 3.97
CA GLY A 7 13.78 9.42 4.15
C GLY A 7 14.35 9.88 2.80
N LYS A 8 15.67 10.03 2.75
CA LYS A 8 16.40 10.45 1.54
C LYS A 8 16.49 9.33 0.50
N PHE A 9 15.40 9.13 -0.24
CA PHE A 9 15.40 8.41 -1.50
C PHE A 9 15.65 9.38 -2.66
N SER A 10 16.14 8.86 -3.79
CA SER A 10 16.25 9.67 -4.99
C SER A 10 14.85 10.17 -5.42
N PRO A 11 14.74 11.42 -5.89
CA PRO A 11 13.48 11.93 -6.38
C PRO A 11 12.87 11.04 -7.45
N GLY A 12 11.55 10.89 -7.43
CA GLY A 12 10.84 10.03 -8.35
C GLY A 12 9.40 9.77 -7.94
N LYS A 13 8.76 8.87 -8.69
CA LYS A 13 7.37 8.47 -8.46
C LYS A 13 7.34 7.15 -7.72
N TYR A 14 6.69 7.13 -6.57
CA TYR A 14 6.64 5.99 -5.66
C TYR A 14 5.20 5.60 -5.37
N ALA A 15 4.99 4.33 -5.06
CA ALA A 15 3.78 3.85 -4.41
C ALA A 15 4.19 2.95 -3.24
N VAL A 16 3.42 2.98 -2.16
CA VAL A 16 3.66 2.17 -0.97
C VAL A 16 2.44 1.29 -0.74
N THR A 17 2.68 0.02 -0.46
CA THR A 17 1.65 -0.93 -0.04
C THR A 17 2.11 -1.55 1.28
N ALA A 18 1.18 -1.72 2.22
CA ALA A 18 1.41 -2.48 3.44
C ALA A 18 0.27 -3.47 3.63
N PHE A 19 0.59 -4.63 4.21
CA PHE A 19 -0.38 -5.65 4.57
C PHE A 19 -0.09 -6.17 5.97
N TYR A 20 -1.15 -6.59 6.67
CA TYR A 20 -1.04 -7.20 7.99
C TYR A 20 -0.93 -8.71 7.86
N ASP A 21 0.31 -9.21 7.89
CA ASP A 21 0.60 -10.65 7.96
C ASP A 21 0.19 -11.19 9.34
N LYS A 22 -1.03 -11.72 9.41
CA LYS A 22 -1.64 -12.20 10.64
C LYS A 22 -1.06 -13.55 11.06
N ASN A 23 -0.60 -14.36 10.11
CA ASN A 23 -0.09 -15.71 10.39
C ASN A 23 1.44 -15.81 10.38
N SER A 24 2.14 -14.69 10.17
CA SER A 24 3.60 -14.57 10.21
C SER A 24 4.31 -15.44 9.17
N ASN A 25 3.73 -15.61 7.99
CA ASN A 25 4.31 -16.42 6.92
C ASN A 25 5.14 -15.62 5.90
N GLY A 26 5.21 -14.29 6.05
CA GLY A 26 5.94 -13.36 5.19
C GLY A 26 5.31 -13.16 3.81
N LYS A 27 4.06 -13.55 3.61
CA LYS A 27 3.38 -13.54 2.31
C LYS A 27 2.04 -12.82 2.42
N LEU A 28 1.66 -12.14 1.34
CA LEU A 28 0.29 -11.70 1.18
C LEU A 28 -0.57 -12.90 0.82
N ASP A 29 -1.30 -13.44 1.80
CA ASP A 29 -2.18 -14.57 1.56
C ASP A 29 -3.38 -14.16 0.72
N THR A 30 -3.68 -14.95 -0.32
CA THR A 30 -4.83 -14.71 -1.21
C THR A 30 -5.75 -15.92 -1.31
N ASN A 31 -6.98 -15.70 -1.76
CA ASN A 31 -7.89 -16.79 -2.18
C ASN A 31 -7.64 -17.21 -3.64
N MET A 32 -8.45 -18.14 -4.16
CA MET A 32 -8.35 -18.65 -5.54
C MET A 32 -8.52 -17.56 -6.62
N LEU A 33 -9.17 -16.44 -6.28
CA LEU A 33 -9.35 -15.28 -7.14
C LEU A 33 -8.29 -14.19 -6.91
N LYS A 34 -7.19 -14.51 -6.20
CA LYS A 34 -6.11 -13.57 -5.83
C LYS A 34 -6.55 -12.39 -4.94
N ILE A 35 -7.73 -12.47 -4.33
CA ILE A 35 -8.18 -11.46 -3.36
C ILE A 35 -7.43 -11.68 -2.05
N PRO A 36 -6.81 -10.64 -1.45
CA PRO A 36 -6.11 -10.81 -0.20
C PRO A 36 -7.04 -11.28 0.92
N LYS A 37 -6.55 -12.13 1.80
CA LYS A 37 -7.29 -12.64 2.96
C LYS A 37 -7.06 -11.79 4.21
N GLU A 38 -6.08 -10.92 4.15
CA GLU A 38 -5.60 -10.10 5.24
C GLU A 38 -5.81 -8.62 4.95
N MET A 39 -5.65 -7.78 5.98
CA MET A 39 -5.82 -6.34 5.79
C MET A 39 -4.68 -5.81 4.91
N ILE A 40 -5.04 -5.04 3.89
CA ILE A 40 -4.11 -4.40 2.97
C ILE A 40 -4.46 -2.92 2.85
N GLY A 41 -3.45 -2.10 2.57
CA GLY A 41 -3.62 -0.68 2.30
C GLY A 41 -2.54 -0.19 1.34
N VAL A 42 -2.88 0.84 0.60
CA VAL A 42 -2.01 1.47 -0.41
C VAL A 42 -1.90 2.97 -0.14
N SER A 43 -0.80 3.56 -0.60
CA SER A 43 -0.64 5.02 -0.64
C SER A 43 -1.80 5.69 -1.39
N ASN A 44 -2.08 6.94 -1.02
CA ASN A 44 -3.27 7.70 -1.41
C ASN A 44 -4.61 7.12 -0.89
N ASN A 45 -4.57 6.06 -0.07
CA ASN A 45 -5.75 5.46 0.58
C ASN A 45 -6.86 5.06 -0.42
N VAL A 46 -6.45 4.64 -1.62
CA VAL A 46 -7.35 4.25 -2.70
C VAL A 46 -8.10 2.98 -2.30
N LYS A 47 -9.42 2.99 -2.50
CA LYS A 47 -10.30 1.84 -2.34
C LYS A 47 -10.88 1.44 -3.70
N PRO A 48 -10.22 0.56 -4.46
CA PRO A 48 -10.72 0.15 -5.76
C PRO A 48 -12.00 -0.67 -5.58
N LYS A 49 -12.99 -0.41 -6.45
CA LYS A 49 -14.25 -1.18 -6.47
C LYS A 49 -14.10 -2.52 -7.21
N PHE A 50 -13.18 -2.58 -8.17
CA PHE A 50 -12.94 -3.75 -9.01
C PHE A 50 -11.45 -3.88 -9.29
N GLY A 51 -10.90 -5.07 -9.07
CA GLY A 51 -9.49 -5.38 -9.34
C GLY A 51 -8.50 -4.57 -8.48
N PRO A 52 -7.19 -4.72 -8.74
CA PRO A 52 -6.16 -3.93 -8.09
C PRO A 52 -6.22 -2.46 -8.56
N PRO A 53 -5.78 -1.51 -7.72
CA PRO A 53 -5.72 -0.11 -8.11
C PRO A 53 -4.64 0.10 -9.20
N LYS A 54 -4.81 1.11 -10.06
CA LYS A 54 -3.78 1.42 -11.06
C LYS A 54 -2.62 2.14 -10.40
N TRP A 55 -1.42 2.00 -10.97
CA TRP A 55 -0.22 2.70 -10.50
C TRP A 55 -0.47 4.20 -10.29
N GLY A 56 -1.11 4.86 -11.26
CA GLY A 56 -1.40 6.29 -11.19
C GLY A 56 -2.26 6.69 -9.99
N ASP A 57 -3.18 5.82 -9.55
CA ASP A 57 -4.10 6.09 -8.45
C ASP A 57 -3.37 6.09 -7.10
N VAL A 58 -2.39 5.20 -6.95
CA VAL A 58 -1.66 4.98 -5.69
C VAL A 58 -0.31 5.67 -5.64
N SER A 59 0.21 6.12 -6.77
CA SER A 59 1.53 6.75 -6.84
C SER A 59 1.52 8.19 -6.33
N PHE A 60 2.67 8.67 -5.88
CA PHE A 60 2.92 10.04 -5.52
C PHE A 60 4.36 10.42 -5.88
N ASP A 61 4.61 11.71 -6.08
CA ASP A 61 5.96 12.21 -6.28
C ASP A 61 6.66 12.39 -4.92
N LEU A 62 7.91 11.94 -4.88
CA LEU A 62 8.87 12.13 -3.79
C LEU A 62 9.98 13.03 -4.32
N GLY A 63 10.24 14.14 -3.64
CA GLY A 63 11.35 15.04 -3.92
C GLY A 63 12.59 14.69 -3.09
N ASP A 64 13.52 15.64 -2.98
CA ASP A 64 14.78 15.45 -2.24
C ASP A 64 14.64 15.50 -0.71
N SER A 65 13.44 15.79 -0.21
CA SER A 65 13.14 15.91 1.22
C SER A 65 12.40 14.69 1.75
N ASP A 66 12.61 14.39 3.03
CA ASP A 66 11.84 13.38 3.76
C ASP A 66 10.34 13.62 3.60
N LYS A 67 9.59 12.54 3.39
CA LYS A 67 8.13 12.56 3.25
C LYS A 67 7.51 11.49 4.12
N THR A 68 6.60 11.89 5.00
CA THR A 68 5.74 10.94 5.71
C THR A 68 4.44 10.78 4.94
N ILE A 69 4.07 9.53 4.65
CA ILE A 69 2.75 9.19 4.12
C ILE A 69 1.97 8.40 5.17
N GLU A 70 0.65 8.60 5.16
CA GLU A 70 -0.27 7.93 6.07
C GLU A 70 -1.43 7.33 5.27
N PHE A 71 -1.75 6.06 5.55
CA PHE A 71 -2.87 5.37 4.92
C PHE A 71 -3.41 4.26 5.83
N SER A 72 -4.64 3.83 5.57
CA SER A 72 -5.32 2.83 6.39
C SER A 72 -5.19 1.44 5.77
N LEU A 73 -5.02 0.43 6.62
CA LEU A 73 -5.26 -0.96 6.22
C LEU A 73 -6.74 -1.26 6.41
N GLY A 74 -7.34 -1.92 5.42
CA GLY A 74 -8.72 -2.39 5.48
C GLY A 74 -8.81 -3.83 5.02
N LYS A 75 -9.90 -4.52 5.35
CA LYS A 75 -10.20 -5.78 4.66
C LYS A 75 -10.48 -5.46 3.20
N PRO A 76 -9.89 -6.21 2.24
CA PRO A 76 -10.40 -6.20 0.88
C PRO A 76 -11.81 -6.79 0.94
N GLU A 77 -12.81 -5.98 0.61
CA GLU A 77 -14.23 -6.37 0.61
C GLU A 77 -14.48 -7.51 -0.38
#